data_AF-A0A519KV06-F1
#
_entry.id   AF-A0A519KV06-F1
#
_cell.length_a   1.000
_cell.length_b   1.000
_cell.length_c   1.000
_cell.angle_alpha   90.00
_cell.angle_beta   90.00
_cell.angle_gamma   90.00
#
_symmetry.space_group_name_H-M   'P 1'
#
loop_
_entity.id
_entity.type
_entity.pdbx_description
1 polymer ?
#
loop_
_entity_poly.entity_id
_entity_poly.type
_entity_poly.pdbx_seq_one_letter_code
_entity_poly.pdbx_strand_id
1 'polypeptide(L)'
;MTDSSDKPKDVLSFFVTVSTLPKAGMPVLFEATPKECAIVAALLEIPAIERLTADLSVKGWRGGGAKVTGTLTADVVQTDVVTLDALHQKVQEEVDLVFVPENSRLARLPQPEDGELHLDPEGDDIPETFSGDQIDLGLV
;
A
#
# COMPACT_ATOMS: atom_id res chain seq x y z
N MET A 1 30.08 -4.87 -11.23
CA MET A 1 29.50 -3.61 -10.71
C MET A 1 28.09 -3.55 -11.25
N THR A 2 27.15 -4.16 -10.54
CA THR A 2 25.74 -4.19 -10.91
C THR A 2 24.99 -3.49 -9.78
N ASP A 3 24.69 -2.22 -9.99
CA ASP A 3 23.74 -1.49 -9.17
C ASP A 3 22.56 -1.14 -10.09
N SER A 4 21.60 -2.06 -10.17
CA SER A 4 20.32 -1.86 -10.83
C SER A 4 19.24 -2.03 -9.77
N SER A 5 19.20 -1.10 -8.82
CA SER A 5 18.04 -0.89 -7.97
C SER A 5 17.14 0.18 -8.61
N ASP A 6 16.66 -0.07 -9.83
CA ASP A 6 15.56 0.70 -10.41
C ASP A 6 14.25 0.05 -9.94
N LYS A 7 13.88 0.34 -8.68
CA LYS A 7 12.54 0.01 -8.19
C LYS A 7 11.54 0.78 -9.07
N PRO A 8 10.39 0.20 -9.46
CA PRO A 8 9.38 0.90 -10.26
C PRO A 8 8.72 2.03 -9.45
N LYS A 9 9.45 3.13 -9.22
CA LYS A 9 9.01 4.27 -8.39
C LYS A 9 7.94 5.14 -9.08
N ASP A 10 7.69 4.91 -10.36
CA ASP A 10 6.84 5.76 -11.20
C ASP A 10 5.57 5.05 -11.71
N VAL A 11 5.23 3.88 -11.17
CA VAL A 11 4.10 3.08 -11.71
C VAL A 11 2.77 3.56 -11.18
N LEU A 12 2.73 3.90 -9.90
CA LEU A 12 1.57 4.45 -9.23
C LEU A 12 2.15 5.48 -8.26
N SER A 13 1.90 6.76 -8.48
CA SER A 13 2.33 7.80 -7.54
C SER A 13 1.15 8.70 -7.22
N PHE A 14 0.77 8.74 -5.95
CA PHE A 14 -0.29 9.60 -5.46
C PHE A 14 0.13 10.21 -4.12
N PHE A 15 0.53 11.48 -4.17
CA PHE A 15 1.04 12.18 -3.00
C PHE A 15 -0.06 12.84 -2.19
N VAL A 16 -0.06 12.60 -0.88
CA VAL A 16 -0.92 13.27 0.09
C VAL A 16 -0.06 14.02 1.10
N THR A 17 -0.27 15.33 1.19
CA THR A 17 0.40 16.17 2.20
C THR A 17 -0.34 16.10 3.54
N VAL A 18 0.30 15.47 4.54
CA VAL A 18 -0.32 15.17 5.84
C VAL A 18 -0.73 16.43 6.60
N SER A 19 0.09 17.49 6.51
CA SER A 19 -0.17 18.77 7.19
C SER A 19 -1.44 19.48 6.69
N THR A 20 -1.90 19.15 5.48
CA THR A 20 -3.08 19.77 4.84
C THR A 20 -4.33 18.91 4.92
N LEU A 21 -4.27 17.73 5.55
CA LEU A 21 -5.41 16.82 5.63
C LEU A 21 -6.60 17.47 6.36
N PRO A 22 -7.80 17.50 5.74
CA PRO A 22 -9.01 17.95 6.41
C PRO A 22 -9.33 17.07 7.61
N LYS A 23 -9.93 17.65 8.66
CA LYS A 23 -10.37 16.89 9.84
C LYS A 23 -11.36 15.76 9.51
N ALA A 24 -12.16 15.93 8.47
CA ALA A 24 -13.12 14.93 8.01
C ALA A 24 -12.46 13.77 7.23
N GLY A 25 -11.19 13.90 6.86
CA GLY A 25 -10.50 13.04 5.92
C GLY A 25 -10.59 13.53 4.48
N MET A 26 -9.73 12.98 3.64
CA MET A 26 -9.66 13.22 2.21
C MET A 26 -10.00 11.92 1.47
N PRO A 27 -11.05 11.89 0.64
CA PRO A 27 -11.29 10.75 -0.24
C PRO A 27 -10.24 10.73 -1.36
N VAL A 28 -9.78 9.54 -1.71
CA VAL A 28 -8.80 9.27 -2.75
C VAL A 28 -9.37 8.16 -3.61
N LEU A 29 -9.77 8.53 -4.82
CA LEU A 29 -10.21 7.58 -5.85
C LEU A 29 -9.10 7.45 -6.88
N PHE A 30 -8.76 6.22 -7.20
CA PHE A 30 -7.71 5.91 -8.16
C PHE A 30 -8.19 4.83 -9.13
N GLU A 31 -7.85 4.98 -10.41
CA GLU A 31 -8.06 3.97 -11.44
C GLU A 31 -6.79 3.90 -12.28
N ALA A 32 -6.21 2.70 -12.35
CA ALA A 32 -4.97 2.48 -13.08
C ALA A 32 -5.22 2.55 -14.58
N THR A 33 -4.29 3.18 -15.28
CA THR A 33 -4.25 3.13 -16.74
C THR A 33 -3.84 1.73 -17.22
N PRO A 34 -4.15 1.36 -18.48
CA PRO A 34 -3.73 0.06 -19.02
C PRO A 34 -2.22 -0.20 -18.94
N LYS A 35 -1.40 0.86 -19.00
CA LYS A 35 0.06 0.76 -18.85
C LYS A 35 0.45 0.39 -17.42
N GLU A 36 -0.18 1.00 -16.43
CA GLU A 36 0.06 0.74 -15.01
C GLU A 36 -0.43 -0.66 -14.64
N CYS A 37 -1.61 -1.07 -15.12
CA CYS A 37 -2.11 -2.45 -14.97
C CYS A 37 -1.11 -3.49 -15.49
N ALA A 38 -0.51 -3.27 -16.66
CA ALA A 38 0.48 -4.19 -17.23
C ALA A 38 1.75 -4.28 -16.37
N ILE A 39 2.18 -3.17 -15.78
CA ILE A 39 3.34 -3.16 -14.88
C ILE A 39 3.03 -3.88 -13.56
N VAL A 40 1.86 -3.62 -12.97
CA VAL A 40 1.44 -4.30 -11.73
C VAL A 40 1.26 -5.81 -11.98
N ALA A 41 0.67 -6.21 -13.12
CA ALA A 41 0.56 -7.63 -13.49
C ALA A 41 1.93 -8.31 -13.58
N ALA A 42 2.92 -7.64 -14.17
CA ALA A 42 4.29 -8.15 -14.26
C ALA A 42 4.96 -8.25 -12.88
N LEU A 43 4.72 -7.29 -11.98
CA LEU A 43 5.25 -7.31 -10.60
C LEU A 43 4.64 -8.44 -9.76
N LEU A 44 3.36 -8.74 -9.97
CA LEU A 44 2.65 -9.83 -9.30
C LEU A 44 2.82 -11.20 -9.98
N GLU A 45 3.56 -11.25 -11.09
CA GLU A 45 3.78 -12.45 -11.89
C GLU A 45 2.48 -13.14 -12.35
N ILE A 46 1.43 -12.35 -12.63
CA ILE A 46 0.14 -12.85 -13.14
C ILE A 46 -0.04 -12.51 -14.63
N PRO A 47 -0.82 -13.32 -15.37
CA PRO A 47 -1.07 -13.10 -16.80
C PRO A 47 -1.53 -11.69 -17.17
N ALA A 48 -2.51 -11.14 -16.45
CA ALA A 48 -2.99 -9.78 -16.71
C ALA A 48 -3.77 -9.21 -15.52
N ILE A 49 -3.80 -7.88 -15.46
CA ILE A 49 -4.80 -7.10 -14.72
C ILE A 49 -5.58 -6.32 -15.77
N GLU A 50 -6.87 -6.59 -15.88
CA GLU A 50 -7.77 -5.94 -16.84
C GLU A 50 -8.24 -4.59 -16.30
N ARG A 51 -8.41 -4.50 -14.97
CA ARG A 51 -8.82 -3.28 -14.27
C ARG A 51 -8.25 -3.26 -12.86
N LEU A 52 -7.84 -2.09 -12.39
CA LEU A 52 -7.42 -1.86 -11.01
C LEU A 52 -7.94 -0.51 -10.54
N THR A 53 -8.70 -0.51 -9.45
CA THR A 53 -9.29 0.68 -8.85
C THR A 53 -9.11 0.67 -7.33
N ALA A 54 -8.90 1.84 -6.74
CA ALA A 54 -8.89 2.01 -5.30
C ALA A 54 -9.89 3.09 -4.88
N ASP A 55 -10.67 2.81 -3.83
CA ASP A 55 -11.49 3.79 -3.12
C ASP A 55 -10.99 3.88 -1.68
N LEU A 56 -10.24 4.94 -1.39
CA LEU A 56 -9.50 5.12 -0.15
C LEU A 56 -9.93 6.42 0.57
N SER A 57 -9.74 6.44 1.88
CA SER A 57 -9.91 7.62 2.73
C SER A 57 -8.66 7.81 3.58
N VAL A 58 -8.07 8.99 3.48
CA VAL A 58 -6.89 9.38 4.25
C VAL A 58 -7.30 10.35 5.34
N LYS A 59 -6.98 10.02 6.59
CA LYS A 59 -7.32 10.83 7.77
C LYS A 59 -6.08 11.08 8.61
N GLY A 60 -6.02 12.26 9.23
CA GLY A 60 -4.98 12.54 10.22
C GLY A 60 -5.04 11.52 11.37
N TRP A 61 -3.88 11.05 11.80
CA TRP A 61 -3.71 10.08 12.86
C TRP A 61 -2.74 10.62 13.93
N ARG A 62 -2.52 9.83 14.99
CA ARG A 62 -1.72 10.24 16.16
C ARG A 62 -0.29 10.63 15.77
N GLY A 63 0.30 11.54 16.54
CA GLY A 63 1.72 11.92 16.37
C GLY A 63 2.06 12.59 15.04
N GLY A 64 1.08 13.18 14.36
CA GLY A 64 1.28 13.76 13.02
C GLY A 64 1.32 12.71 11.91
N GLY A 65 0.85 11.49 12.18
CA GLY A 65 0.70 10.44 11.17
C GLY A 65 -0.58 10.59 10.35
N ALA A 66 -0.79 9.65 9.44
CA ALA A 66 -2.01 9.49 8.67
C ALA A 66 -2.47 8.04 8.71
N LYS A 67 -3.78 7.83 8.66
CA LYS A 67 -4.40 6.52 8.51
C LYS A 67 -5.09 6.47 7.15
N VAL A 68 -4.84 5.42 6.39
CA VAL A 68 -5.40 5.16 5.06
C VAL A 68 -6.27 3.94 5.17
N THR A 69 -7.56 4.11 4.88
CA THR A 69 -8.53 3.01 4.92
C THR A 69 -9.33 2.96 3.64
N GLY A 70 -9.69 1.78 3.16
CA GLY A 70 -10.59 1.67 2.03
C GLY A 70 -10.54 0.30 1.37
N THR A 71 -10.75 0.29 0.06
CA THR A 71 -10.85 -0.95 -0.71
C THR A 71 -10.12 -0.84 -2.03
N LEU A 72 -9.27 -1.82 -2.30
CA LEU A 72 -8.68 -2.07 -3.61
C LEU A 72 -9.50 -3.12 -4.33
N THR A 73 -9.78 -2.91 -5.61
CA THR A 73 -10.50 -3.87 -6.45
C THR A 73 -9.75 -4.07 -7.75
N ALA A 74 -9.52 -5.33 -8.12
CA ALA A 74 -8.84 -5.70 -9.34
C ALA A 74 -9.61 -6.79 -10.10
N ASP A 75 -9.74 -6.63 -11.41
CA ASP A 75 -10.16 -7.70 -12.32
C ASP A 75 -8.88 -8.31 -12.91
N VAL A 76 -8.58 -9.55 -12.56
CA VAL A 76 -7.31 -10.23 -12.87
C VAL A 76 -7.53 -11.47 -13.71
N VAL A 77 -6.52 -11.82 -14.51
CA VAL A 77 -6.44 -13.09 -15.22
C VAL A 77 -5.35 -13.92 -14.58
N GLN A 78 -5.69 -15.14 -14.17
CA GLN A 78 -4.78 -16.14 -13.65
C GLN A 78 -4.76 -17.37 -14.55
N THR A 79 -3.70 -18.17 -14.43
CA THR A 79 -3.62 -19.47 -15.10
C THR A 79 -4.17 -20.54 -14.16
N ASP A 80 -5.15 -21.32 -14.62
CA ASP A 80 -5.65 -22.46 -13.88
C ASP A 80 -4.55 -23.53 -13.73
N VAL A 81 -4.23 -23.96 -12.51
CA VAL A 81 -3.14 -24.91 -12.27
C VAL A 81 -3.44 -26.33 -12.74
N VAL A 82 -4.71 -26.65 -13.03
CA VAL A 82 -5.16 -27.96 -13.50
C VAL A 82 -5.27 -27.96 -15.03
N THR A 83 -5.95 -26.98 -15.61
CA THR A 83 -6.22 -26.96 -17.06
C THR A 83 -5.23 -26.11 -17.86
N LEU A 84 -4.52 -25.20 -17.20
CA LEU A 84 -3.68 -24.15 -17.80
C LEU A 84 -4.46 -23.15 -18.67
N ASP A 85 -5.77 -23.07 -18.51
CA ASP A 85 -6.61 -22.07 -19.18
C ASP A 85 -6.60 -20.73 -18.44
N ALA A 86 -7.05 -19.68 -19.13
CA ALA A 86 -7.23 -18.36 -18.54
C ALA A 86 -8.47 -18.33 -17.63
N LEU A 87 -8.27 -18.00 -16.35
CA LEU A 87 -9.31 -17.80 -15.35
C LEU A 87 -9.42 -16.31 -15.03
N HIS A 88 -10.61 -15.74 -15.27
CA HIS A 88 -10.92 -14.36 -14.90
C HIS A 88 -11.49 -14.31 -13.49
N GLN A 89 -10.91 -13.48 -12.63
CA GLN A 89 -11.32 -13.33 -11.25
C GLN A 89 -11.39 -11.85 -10.86
N LYS A 90 -12.42 -11.51 -10.08
CA LYS A 90 -12.45 -10.25 -9.35
C LYS A 90 -11.87 -10.45 -7.96
N VAL A 91 -10.87 -9.66 -7.61
CA VAL A 91 -10.23 -9.61 -6.29
C VAL A 91 -10.59 -8.30 -5.62
N GLN A 92 -10.90 -8.36 -4.33
CA GLN A 92 -11.20 -7.19 -3.52
C GLN A 92 -10.47 -7.32 -2.20
N GLU A 93 -9.64 -6.33 -1.86
CA GLU A 93 -8.83 -6.30 -0.65
C GLU A 93 -9.14 -5.05 0.16
N GLU A 94 -9.25 -5.20 1.47
CA GLU A 94 -9.38 -4.08 2.40
C GLU A 94 -8.00 -3.48 2.68
N VAL A 95 -7.93 -2.16 2.63
CA VAL A 95 -6.72 -1.41 2.99
C VAL A 95 -6.94 -0.83 4.38
N ASP A 96 -6.07 -1.15 5.31
CA ASP A 96 -5.95 -0.47 6.62
C ASP A 96 -4.46 -0.28 6.92
N LEU A 97 -3.95 0.91 6.60
CA LEU A 97 -2.53 1.24 6.75
C LEU A 97 -2.37 2.50 7.59
N VAL A 98 -1.34 2.51 8.44
CA VAL A 98 -0.97 3.65 9.27
C VAL A 98 0.41 4.12 8.87
N PHE A 99 0.52 5.43 8.61
CA PHE A 99 1.77 6.10 8.28
C PHE A 99 2.16 7.04 9.41
N VAL A 100 3.42 7.01 9.83
CA VAL A 100 3.99 7.91 10.82
C VAL A 100 5.28 8.55 10.30
N PRO A 101 5.66 9.76 10.77
CA PRO A 101 6.96 10.33 10.44
C PRO A 101 8.09 9.38 10.84
N GLU A 102 9.15 9.28 10.04
CA GLU A 102 10.32 8.41 10.28
C GLU A 102 11.00 8.66 11.66
N ASN A 103 10.89 9.87 12.20
CA ASN A 103 11.43 10.26 13.50
C ASN A 103 10.45 10.02 14.67
N SER A 104 9.27 9.47 14.39
CA SER A 104 8.24 9.19 15.40
C SER A 104 8.66 8.09 16.35
N ARG A 105 8.28 8.24 17.62
CA ARG A 105 8.41 7.15 18.61
C ARG A 105 7.52 5.96 18.28
N LEU A 106 6.46 6.17 17.49
CA LEU A 106 5.54 5.13 17.04
C LEU A 106 6.09 4.29 15.88
N ALA A 107 7.19 4.74 15.23
CA ALA A 107 7.85 4.01 14.14
C ALA A 107 8.77 2.89 14.66
N ARG A 108 9.00 2.80 15.97
CA ARG A 108 9.92 1.81 16.57
C ARG A 108 9.10 0.72 17.24
N LEU A 109 9.38 -0.54 16.91
CA LEU A 109 8.98 -1.64 17.77
C LEU A 109 9.56 -1.39 19.17
N PRO A 110 8.77 -1.48 20.26
CA PRO A 110 9.34 -1.57 21.59
C PRO A 110 10.20 -2.82 21.62
N GLN A 111 11.52 -2.64 21.61
CA GLN A 111 12.46 -3.73 21.81
C GLN A 111 12.42 -4.04 23.32
N PRO A 112 11.92 -5.21 23.74
CA PRO A 112 11.87 -5.51 25.16
C PRO A 112 13.30 -5.64 25.69
N GLU A 113 13.54 -5.05 26.88
CA GLU A 113 14.87 -4.88 27.50
C GLU A 113 15.55 -6.22 27.84
N ASP A 114 14.82 -7.32 27.80
CA ASP A 114 15.26 -8.69 28.11
C ASP A 114 15.74 -9.49 26.88
N GLY A 115 15.64 -8.92 25.67
CA GLY A 115 16.11 -9.55 24.44
C GLY A 115 15.23 -10.70 23.92
N GLU A 116 14.04 -10.88 24.49
CA GLU A 116 13.08 -11.89 24.05
C GLU A 116 12.15 -11.28 22.99
N LEU A 117 12.13 -11.81 21.77
CA LEU A 117 11.21 -11.36 20.72
C LEU A 117 9.77 -11.79 21.05
N HIS A 118 9.03 -10.95 21.77
CA HIS A 118 7.60 -11.13 22.00
C HIS A 118 6.84 -10.65 20.75
N LEU A 119 6.48 -11.60 19.88
CA LEU A 119 5.57 -11.35 18.77
C LEU A 119 4.14 -11.49 19.31
N ASP A 120 3.41 -10.38 19.40
CA ASP A 120 1.98 -10.39 19.70
C ASP A 120 1.20 -10.60 18.40
N PRO A 121 0.59 -11.78 18.17
CA PRO A 121 -0.14 -12.07 16.94
C PRO A 121 -1.46 -11.27 16.81
N GLU A 122 -1.93 -10.62 17.88
CA GLU A 122 -3.11 -9.75 17.87
C GLU A 122 -2.74 -8.25 17.98
N GLY A 123 -1.44 -7.92 17.97
CA GLY A 123 -0.96 -6.54 18.00
C GLY A 123 -1.30 -5.79 16.71
N ASP A 124 -1.53 -4.48 16.82
CA ASP A 124 -1.69 -3.61 15.66
C ASP A 124 -0.49 -3.74 14.71
N ASP A 125 -0.75 -3.74 13.40
CA ASP A 125 0.31 -3.75 12.39
C ASP A 125 1.32 -2.61 12.62
N ILE A 126 2.58 -2.90 12.34
CA ILE A 126 3.67 -1.93 12.48
C ILE A 126 3.40 -0.77 11.51
N PRO A 127 3.33 0.48 11.97
CA PRO A 127 3.11 1.62 11.09
C PRO A 127 4.22 1.76 10.04
N GLU A 128 3.82 2.08 8.83
CA GLU A 128 4.71 2.51 7.76
C GLU A 128 5.30 3.89 8.06
N THR A 129 6.51 4.15 7.57
CA THR A 129 7.17 5.44 7.79
C THR A 129 7.19 6.30 6.53
N PHE A 130 7.02 7.61 6.68
CA PHE A 130 7.23 8.58 5.60
C PHE A 130 8.23 9.67 6.01
N SER A 131 8.92 10.22 5.00
CA SER A 131 9.90 11.31 5.15
C SER A 131 9.31 12.61 4.60
N GLY A 132 9.66 13.75 5.22
CA GLY A 132 9.13 15.05 4.83
C GLY A 132 7.68 15.24 5.30
N ASP A 133 6.80 15.71 4.41
CA ASP A 133 5.40 16.01 4.72
C ASP A 133 4.39 15.31 3.78
N GLN A 134 4.88 14.50 2.85
CA GLN A 134 4.07 13.79 1.86
C GLN A 134 4.15 12.27 2.02
N ILE A 135 3.03 11.61 1.81
CA ILE A 135 2.92 10.15 1.70
C ILE A 135 2.59 9.84 0.25
N ASP A 136 3.36 8.95 -0.38
CA ASP A 136 2.98 8.38 -1.68
C ASP A 136 2.15 7.11 -1.45
N LEU A 137 0.85 7.19 -1.77
CA LEU A 137 -0.08 6.07 -1.63
C LEU A 137 -0.01 5.06 -2.78
N GLY A 138 0.74 5.34 -3.84
CA GLY A 138 0.91 4.41 -4.95
C GLY A 138 2.05 3.41 -4.75
N LEU A 139 2.85 3.57 -3.70
CA LEU A 139 3.98 2.68 -3.38
C LEU A 139 3.70 1.66 -2.28
N VAL A 140 2.44 1.54 -1.83
CA VAL A 140 2.04 0.77 -0.65
C VAL A 140 1.04 -0.31 -1.01
#